data_AF-A0A350H6K8-F1
#
_entry.id   AF-A0A350H6K8-F1
#
_cell.length_a   1.000
_cell.length_b   1.000
_cell.length_c   1.000
_cell.angle_alpha   90.00
_cell.angle_beta   90.00
_cell.angle_gamma   90.00
#
_symmetry.space_group_name_H-M   'P 1'
#
loop_
_entity.id
_entity.type
_entity.pdbx_description
1 polymer ?
#
loop_
_entity_poly.entity_id
_entity_poly.type
_entity_poly.pdbx_seq_one_letter_code
_entity_poly.pdbx_strand_id
1 'polypeptide(L)'
;MKKQLRNLARVMMLTYKRLLYFLCKRALTPKKNIVFFESYQGKKYACNPKAIYEYMLNDERFKDYIFVWGFRDVSKYQNDTIFTSKSKIGNHQVYLVKYESLLYFKYLAKAGYIITNSNPRDFCTFKDSQVFVQTWHGTPLKKIGLDVNRTGNAITSLAQMEKIYNNQAKRIDYMIAPSEFTKEKLISAFNLSEVHKEDCVLTCGYPRNDILYTHCNNEEYIEKIKEKYNVPKDKKVIMYAPTFRDNKHDVVKGFRANTGFDFNVMKNHFKDYVVLYRSHYFITEKLNLNEYKGFVIDVSDVDDISDLYLISDILITDYSSVFFDYANLK
;
A
#
# COMPACT_ATOMS: atom_id res chain seq x y z
N MET A 1 35.77 -4.12 5.54
CA MET A 1 35.86 -3.65 4.15
C MET A 1 34.53 -3.69 3.36
N LYS A 2 33.93 -4.86 3.03
CA LYS A 2 32.69 -4.92 2.21
C LYS A 2 31.47 -4.17 2.77
N LYS A 3 31.24 -4.21 4.10
CA LYS A 3 30.13 -3.50 4.77
C LYS A 3 30.29 -1.97 4.75
N GLN A 4 31.51 -1.48 4.98
CA GLN A 4 31.83 -0.05 4.93
C GLN A 4 31.68 0.50 3.51
N LEU A 5 32.16 -0.23 2.49
CA LEU A 5 32.00 0.17 1.08
C LEU A 5 30.51 0.26 0.68
N ARG A 6 29.70 -0.73 1.08
CA ARG A 6 28.24 -0.72 0.88
C ARG A 6 27.56 0.46 1.58
N ASN A 7 27.99 0.79 2.79
CA ASN A 7 27.47 1.95 3.52
C ASN A 7 27.84 3.26 2.82
N LEU A 8 29.09 3.41 2.38
CA LEU A 8 29.54 4.60 1.65
C LEU A 8 28.77 4.77 0.33
N ALA A 9 28.64 3.70 -0.45
CA ALA A 9 27.85 3.71 -1.69
C ALA A 9 26.38 4.11 -1.45
N ARG A 10 25.77 3.59 -0.37
CA ARG A 10 24.42 3.96 0.04
C ARG A 10 24.31 5.44 0.39
N VAL A 11 25.27 5.98 1.15
CA VAL A 11 25.31 7.41 1.51
C VAL A 11 25.46 8.27 0.26
N MET A 12 26.42 7.97 -0.61
CA MET A 12 26.62 8.72 -1.87
C MET A 12 25.35 8.70 -2.74
N MET A 13 24.71 7.54 -2.90
CA MET A 13 23.46 7.42 -3.66
C MET A 13 22.32 8.26 -3.05
N LEU A 14 22.18 8.26 -1.72
CA LEU A 14 21.16 9.07 -1.05
C LEU A 14 21.45 10.57 -1.15
N THR A 15 22.72 10.98 -1.06
CA THR A 15 23.14 12.37 -1.26
C THR A 15 22.87 12.82 -2.69
N TYR A 16 23.19 11.99 -3.68
CA TYR A 16 22.87 12.25 -5.09
C TYR A 16 21.35 12.43 -5.31
N LYS A 17 20.53 11.52 -4.78
CA LYS A 17 19.07 11.60 -4.88
C LYS A 17 18.49 12.84 -4.18
N ARG A 18 19.05 13.20 -3.02
CA ARG A 18 18.70 14.43 -2.31
C ARG A 18 19.02 15.66 -3.16
N LEU A 19 20.20 15.73 -3.74
CA LEU A 19 20.60 16.83 -4.63
C LEU A 19 19.68 16.90 -5.86
N LEU A 20 19.40 15.76 -6.47
CA LEU A 20 18.52 15.67 -7.64
C LEU A 20 17.11 16.20 -7.34
N TYR A 21 16.52 15.77 -6.22
CA TYR A 21 15.21 16.29 -5.79
C TYR A 21 15.28 17.78 -5.44
N PHE A 22 16.33 18.22 -4.73
CA PHE A 22 16.53 19.62 -4.39
C PHE A 22 16.57 20.52 -5.64
N LEU A 23 17.31 20.10 -6.67
CA LEU A 23 17.38 20.82 -7.95
C LEU A 23 16.01 20.86 -8.65
N CYS A 24 15.29 19.73 -8.71
CA CYS A 24 13.94 19.68 -9.26
C CYS A 24 12.98 20.62 -8.50
N LYS A 25 13.02 20.58 -7.17
CA LYS A 25 12.21 21.45 -6.30
C LYS A 25 12.53 22.91 -6.53
N ARG A 26 13.80 23.32 -6.67
CA ARG A 26 14.15 24.72 -6.92
C ARG A 26 13.74 25.18 -8.32
N ALA A 27 13.94 24.35 -9.34
CA ALA A 27 13.72 24.72 -10.73
C ALA A 27 12.26 24.68 -11.18
N LEU A 28 11.40 23.91 -10.51
CA LEU A 28 10.03 23.65 -10.98
C LEU A 28 8.99 24.29 -10.09
N THR A 29 7.99 24.92 -10.70
CA THR A 29 6.80 25.43 -9.99
C THR A 29 5.71 24.35 -10.00
N PRO A 30 5.12 24.03 -8.82
CA PRO A 30 3.98 23.12 -8.75
C PRO A 30 2.79 23.58 -9.58
N LYS A 31 2.07 22.63 -10.18
CA LYS A 31 0.86 22.87 -10.98
C LYS A 31 -0.32 22.16 -10.33
N LYS A 32 -1.40 22.91 -10.07
CA LYS A 32 -2.60 22.39 -9.39
C LYS A 32 -3.26 21.23 -10.13
N ASN A 33 -3.17 21.17 -11.47
CA ASN A 33 -3.75 20.09 -12.26
C ASN A 33 -2.85 18.85 -12.39
N ILE A 34 -1.75 18.73 -11.62
CA ILE A 34 -0.91 17.53 -11.61
C ILE A 34 -1.03 16.84 -10.25
N VAL A 35 -1.42 15.57 -10.26
CA VAL A 35 -1.51 14.74 -9.04
C VAL A 35 -0.52 13.59 -9.14
N PHE A 36 0.29 13.45 -8.10
CA PHE A 36 1.26 12.38 -7.96
C PHE A 36 0.73 11.32 -7.00
N PHE A 37 0.69 10.07 -7.45
CA PHE A 37 0.25 8.92 -6.66
C PHE A 37 1.40 7.95 -6.43
N GLU A 38 1.44 7.38 -5.23
CA GLU A 38 2.35 6.29 -4.90
C GLU A 38 1.75 5.39 -3.81
N SER A 39 1.88 4.08 -4.01
CA SER A 39 1.52 3.10 -2.98
C SER A 39 2.71 2.22 -2.58
N TYR A 40 2.92 2.11 -1.27
CA TYR A 40 3.94 1.28 -0.62
C TYR A 40 5.35 1.55 -1.17
N GLN A 41 5.72 2.83 -1.32
CA GLN A 41 6.97 3.27 -1.95
C GLN A 41 7.15 2.72 -3.38
N GLY A 42 6.07 2.81 -4.17
CA GLY A 42 6.00 2.41 -5.57
C GLY A 42 6.06 0.90 -5.82
N LYS A 43 5.74 0.07 -4.81
CA LYS A 43 5.78 -1.39 -4.99
C LYS A 43 4.56 -1.92 -5.73
N LYS A 44 3.39 -1.33 -5.52
CA LYS A 44 2.09 -1.86 -5.97
C LYS A 44 1.18 -0.76 -6.48
N TYR A 45 0.30 -1.09 -7.42
CA TYR A 45 -0.90 -0.31 -7.71
C TYR A 45 -2.05 -0.87 -6.85
N ALA A 46 -2.31 -0.25 -5.70
CA ALA A 46 -3.22 -0.79 -4.69
C ALA A 46 -3.64 0.27 -3.66
N CYS A 47 -4.52 -0.11 -2.72
CA CYS A 47 -4.82 0.65 -1.50
C CYS A 47 -5.50 2.01 -1.78
N ASN A 48 -5.54 2.89 -0.77
CA ASN A 48 -6.25 4.16 -0.83
C ASN A 48 -5.83 5.05 -2.02
N PRO A 49 -4.53 5.17 -2.38
CA PRO A 49 -4.15 5.99 -3.54
C PRO A 49 -4.70 5.45 -4.86
N LYS A 50 -4.84 4.12 -5.02
CA LYS A 50 -5.51 3.52 -6.19
C LYS A 50 -6.98 3.94 -6.24
N ALA A 51 -7.71 3.74 -5.15
CA ALA A 51 -9.14 4.05 -5.12
C ALA A 51 -9.42 5.55 -5.37
N ILE A 52 -8.60 6.44 -4.79
CA ILE A 52 -8.70 7.88 -5.06
C ILE A 52 -8.40 8.18 -6.54
N TYR A 53 -7.36 7.59 -7.11
CA TYR A 53 -7.02 7.76 -8.52
C TYR A 53 -8.15 7.28 -9.45
N GLU A 54 -8.72 6.10 -9.20
CA GLU A 54 -9.82 5.55 -10.00
C GLU A 54 -11.10 6.38 -9.88
N TYR A 55 -11.39 6.93 -8.70
CA TYR A 55 -12.47 7.90 -8.55
C TYR A 55 -12.20 9.18 -9.38
N MET A 56 -10.99 9.74 -9.27
CA MET A 56 -10.62 10.96 -10.01
C MET A 56 -10.59 10.76 -11.54
N LEU A 57 -10.28 9.56 -12.02
CA LEU A 57 -10.34 9.21 -13.44
C LEU A 57 -11.75 9.25 -14.02
N ASN A 58 -12.77 9.07 -13.20
CA ASN A 58 -14.17 8.95 -13.63
C ASN A 58 -15.02 10.18 -13.25
N ASP A 59 -14.40 11.23 -12.70
CA ASP A 59 -15.09 12.43 -12.23
C ASP A 59 -14.72 13.65 -13.08
N GLU A 60 -15.73 14.28 -13.67
CA GLU A 60 -15.61 15.42 -14.60
C GLU A 60 -14.84 16.61 -14.02
N ARG A 61 -14.81 16.77 -12.69
CA ARG A 61 -14.05 17.85 -12.02
C ARG A 61 -12.55 17.74 -12.28
N PHE A 62 -12.06 16.55 -12.62
CA PHE A 62 -10.64 16.30 -12.83
C PHE A 62 -10.26 16.05 -14.30
N LYS A 63 -11.17 16.25 -15.26
CA LYS A 63 -10.95 15.90 -16.68
C LYS A 63 -9.64 16.46 -17.30
N ASP A 64 -9.20 17.63 -16.84
CA ASP A 64 -7.98 18.33 -17.33
C ASP A 64 -6.74 18.07 -16.45
N TYR A 65 -6.84 17.13 -15.51
CA TYR A 65 -5.74 16.74 -14.64
C TYR A 65 -4.81 15.74 -15.32
N ILE A 66 -3.53 15.87 -14.96
CA ILE A 66 -2.46 14.95 -15.32
C ILE A 66 -2.18 14.08 -14.09
N PHE A 67 -2.25 12.77 -14.27
CA PHE A 67 -1.97 11.81 -13.22
C PHE A 67 -0.59 11.19 -13.40
N VAL A 68 0.16 11.06 -12.32
CA VAL A 68 1.50 10.49 -12.33
C VAL A 68 1.60 9.41 -11.28
N TRP A 69 2.03 8.22 -11.66
CA TRP A 69 2.23 7.09 -10.75
C TRP A 69 3.72 6.74 -10.61
N GLY A 70 4.21 6.71 -9.37
CA GLY A 70 5.55 6.26 -9.04
C GLY A 70 5.62 4.75 -8.81
N PHE A 71 6.44 4.02 -9.59
CA PHE A 71 6.63 2.57 -9.45
C PHE A 71 8.10 2.17 -9.44
N ARG A 72 8.47 1.19 -8.62
CA ARG A 72 9.82 0.59 -8.62
C ARG A 72 10.09 -0.20 -9.89
N ASP A 73 9.08 -0.94 -10.34
CA ASP A 73 9.07 -1.66 -11.60
C ASP A 73 7.90 -1.18 -12.44
N VAL A 74 8.18 -0.28 -13.38
CA VAL A 74 7.19 0.27 -14.31
C VAL A 74 6.76 -0.77 -15.32
N SER A 75 7.62 -1.74 -15.65
CA SER A 75 7.35 -2.73 -16.70
C SER A 75 6.18 -3.65 -16.37
N LYS A 76 5.92 -3.86 -15.06
CA LYS A 76 4.75 -4.61 -14.57
C LYS A 76 3.42 -3.99 -14.99
N TYR A 77 3.36 -2.66 -15.15
CA TYR A 77 2.12 -1.91 -15.36
C TYR A 77 2.02 -1.25 -16.74
N GLN A 78 3.10 -1.24 -17.53
CA GLN A 78 3.15 -0.53 -18.82
C GLN A 78 2.11 -1.04 -19.85
N ASN A 79 1.69 -2.31 -19.73
CA ASN A 79 0.74 -2.97 -20.61
C ASN A 79 -0.66 -3.12 -19.97
N ASP A 80 -0.86 -2.61 -18.76
CA ASP A 80 -2.16 -2.66 -18.10
C ASP A 80 -3.10 -1.65 -18.77
N THR A 81 -4.33 -2.06 -19.06
CA THR A 81 -5.37 -1.19 -19.65
C THR A 81 -5.62 0.09 -18.84
N ILE A 82 -5.35 0.06 -17.54
CA ILE A 82 -5.47 1.20 -16.62
C ILE A 82 -4.32 2.22 -16.81
N PHE A 83 -3.30 1.90 -17.60
CA PHE A 83 -2.14 2.76 -17.89
C PHE A 83 -1.76 2.85 -19.36
N THR A 84 -2.31 2.01 -20.25
CA THR A 84 -1.91 1.97 -21.66
C THR A 84 -2.26 3.26 -22.38
N SER A 85 -1.20 3.96 -22.76
CA SER A 85 -1.20 5.11 -23.64
C SER A 85 -1.45 4.69 -25.09
N LYS A 86 -2.72 4.56 -25.48
CA LYS A 86 -3.14 4.90 -26.84
C LYS A 86 -4.34 5.84 -26.70
N SER A 87 -3.98 7.12 -26.56
CA SER A 87 -4.84 8.31 -26.43
C SER A 87 -5.96 8.19 -25.38
N LYS A 88 -5.63 8.62 -24.17
CA LYS A 88 -6.55 8.87 -23.04
C LYS A 88 -7.17 7.60 -22.40
N ILE A 89 -6.97 7.43 -21.11
CA ILE A 89 -7.95 6.70 -20.30
C ILE A 89 -9.08 7.69 -20.09
N GLY A 90 -10.14 7.56 -20.88
CA GLY A 90 -11.17 8.60 -20.99
C GLY A 90 -10.64 9.87 -21.66
N ASN A 91 -10.33 10.91 -20.88
CA ASN A 91 -9.73 12.18 -21.34
C ASN A 91 -8.37 12.52 -20.69
N HIS A 92 -7.86 11.68 -19.79
CA HIS A 92 -6.72 12.02 -18.94
C HIS A 92 -5.35 11.66 -19.53
N GLN A 93 -4.33 12.44 -19.15
CA GLN A 93 -2.93 12.11 -19.38
C GLN A 93 -2.36 11.40 -18.14
N VAL A 94 -1.87 10.17 -18.31
CA VAL A 94 -1.31 9.35 -17.23
C VAL A 94 0.15 9.02 -17.53
N TYR A 95 1.03 9.27 -16.56
CA TYR A 95 2.47 8.99 -16.67
C TYR A 95 2.93 7.99 -15.62
N LEU A 96 3.62 6.95 -16.05
CA LEU A 96 4.34 6.04 -15.15
C LEU A 96 5.79 6.46 -15.02
N VAL A 97 6.27 6.63 -13.79
CA VAL A 97 7.64 7.05 -13.52
C VAL A 97 8.35 6.09 -12.60
N LYS A 98 9.59 5.76 -12.94
CA LYS A 98 10.42 4.87 -12.13
C LYS A 98 10.78 5.54 -10.79
N TYR A 99 10.48 4.88 -9.69
CA TYR A 99 10.73 5.33 -8.32
C TYR A 99 12.18 5.80 -8.13
N GLU A 100 12.34 7.01 -7.58
CA GLU A 100 13.63 7.69 -7.38
C GLU A 100 14.47 7.95 -8.66
N SER A 101 13.86 7.92 -9.84
CA SER A 101 14.46 8.45 -11.08
C SER A 101 14.35 9.98 -11.16
N LEU A 102 15.04 10.59 -12.13
CA LEU A 102 14.89 12.02 -12.43
C LEU A 102 13.43 12.39 -12.73
N LEU A 103 12.72 11.58 -13.53
CA LEU A 103 11.32 11.83 -13.85
C LEU A 103 10.43 11.75 -12.61
N TYR A 104 10.69 10.80 -11.71
CA TYR A 104 10.00 10.72 -10.43
C TYR A 104 10.17 12.01 -9.62
N PHE A 105 11.40 12.49 -9.44
CA PHE A 105 11.64 13.72 -8.68
C PHE A 105 11.11 14.97 -9.38
N LYS A 106 11.17 15.02 -10.72
CA LYS A 106 10.59 16.09 -11.54
C LYS A 106 9.09 16.20 -11.29
N TYR A 107 8.36 15.09 -11.37
CA TYR A 107 6.91 15.12 -11.16
C TYR A 107 6.53 15.29 -9.69
N LEU A 108 7.28 14.71 -8.75
CA LEU A 108 7.06 14.94 -7.32
C LEU A 108 7.23 16.43 -6.94
N ALA A 109 8.15 17.15 -7.59
CA ALA A 109 8.34 18.59 -7.40
C ALA A 109 7.33 19.47 -8.16
N LYS A 110 6.72 18.94 -9.23
CA LYS A 110 5.78 19.67 -10.11
C LYS A 110 4.31 19.42 -9.77
N ALA A 111 4.00 18.35 -9.04
CA ALA A 111 2.63 18.01 -8.66
C ALA A 111 2.07 19.03 -7.66
N GLY A 112 0.84 19.48 -7.90
CA GLY A 112 0.09 20.29 -6.93
C GLY A 112 -0.45 19.44 -5.78
N TYR A 113 -0.73 18.17 -6.03
CA TYR A 113 -1.21 17.21 -5.03
C TYR A 113 -0.31 15.97 -5.02
N ILE A 114 0.08 15.51 -3.84
CA ILE A 114 0.86 14.29 -3.63
C ILE A 114 0.05 13.37 -2.73
N ILE A 115 -0.34 12.20 -3.22
CA ILE A 115 -1.21 11.26 -2.53
C ILE A 115 -0.45 9.94 -2.33
N THR A 116 -0.14 9.60 -1.09
CA THR A 116 0.61 8.38 -0.76
C THR A 116 0.07 7.68 0.46
N ASN A 117 0.26 6.37 0.56
CA ASN A 117 -0.11 5.57 1.74
C ASN A 117 1.08 5.19 2.63
N SER A 118 2.27 5.68 2.34
CA SER A 118 3.51 5.35 3.04
C SER A 118 4.43 6.55 3.08
N ASN A 119 5.33 6.60 4.05
CA ASN A 119 6.24 7.74 4.19
C ASN A 119 7.16 7.87 2.96
N PRO A 120 7.15 9.05 2.29
CA PRO A 120 8.16 9.41 1.30
C PRO A 120 9.55 9.42 1.93
N ARG A 121 10.59 9.51 1.10
CA ARG A 121 11.96 9.69 1.62
C ARG A 121 12.07 10.96 2.47
N ASP A 122 12.83 10.90 3.55
CA ASP A 122 13.00 12.03 4.47
C ASP A 122 13.53 13.30 3.79
N PHE A 123 14.28 13.19 2.69
CA PHE A 123 14.76 14.35 1.95
C PHE A 123 13.74 14.94 0.97
N CYS A 124 12.62 14.26 0.72
CA CYS A 124 11.52 14.77 -0.09
C CYS A 124 10.64 15.69 0.78
N THR A 125 10.95 16.99 0.76
CA THR A 125 10.15 18.05 1.38
C THR A 125 9.35 18.81 0.32
N PHE A 126 8.08 19.08 0.56
CA PHE A 126 7.22 19.75 -0.41
C PHE A 126 7.30 21.28 -0.27
N LYS A 127 6.80 22.01 -1.27
CA LYS A 127 6.59 23.48 -1.18
C LYS A 127 5.21 23.77 -0.60
N ASP A 128 5.03 24.94 -0.02
CA ASP A 128 3.75 25.38 0.57
C ASP A 128 2.60 25.45 -0.46
N SER A 129 2.93 25.55 -1.75
CA SER A 129 1.94 25.51 -2.84
C SER A 129 1.56 24.08 -3.27
N GLN A 130 2.13 23.05 -2.65
CA GLN A 130 1.78 21.64 -2.85
C GLN A 130 0.94 21.17 -1.67
N VAL A 131 0.07 20.19 -1.91
CA VAL A 131 -0.75 19.56 -0.89
C VAL A 131 -0.35 18.09 -0.77
N PHE A 132 0.13 17.69 0.40
CA PHE A 132 0.49 16.31 0.71
C PHE A 132 -0.62 15.61 1.50
N VAL A 133 -1.22 14.60 0.87
CA VAL A 133 -2.25 13.73 1.44
C VAL A 133 -1.62 12.38 1.81
N GLN A 134 -1.56 12.10 3.12
CA GLN A 134 -1.13 10.82 3.67
C GLN A 134 -2.35 9.94 3.93
N THR A 135 -2.55 8.92 3.11
CA THR A 135 -3.73 8.06 3.25
C THR A 135 -3.55 6.97 4.29
N TRP A 136 -2.32 6.74 4.77
CA TRP A 136 -1.93 5.55 5.53
C TRP A 136 -2.47 4.24 4.89
N HIS A 137 -2.38 3.12 5.60
CA HIS A 137 -2.63 1.80 4.99
C HIS A 137 -3.30 0.79 5.92
N GLY A 138 -3.99 1.24 6.97
CA GLY A 138 -4.81 0.35 7.80
C GLY A 138 -5.06 0.88 9.20
N THR A 139 -6.09 0.34 9.85
CA THR A 139 -6.36 0.57 11.27
C THR A 139 -5.26 -0.08 12.11
N PRO A 140 -4.54 0.67 12.97
CA PRO A 140 -3.48 0.11 13.77
C PRO A 140 -4.00 -0.89 14.82
N LEU A 141 -3.60 -2.16 14.71
CA LEU A 141 -3.70 -3.14 15.81
C LEU A 141 -2.46 -3.10 16.69
N LYS A 142 -1.29 -2.98 16.06
CA LYS A 142 0.01 -2.87 16.72
C LYS A 142 0.34 -1.39 16.93
N LYS A 143 1.12 -1.09 17.97
CA LYS A 143 1.70 0.24 18.15
C LYS A 143 2.57 0.58 16.92
N ILE A 144 2.45 1.82 16.44
CA ILE A 144 3.16 2.35 15.27
C ILE A 144 3.78 3.71 15.61
N GLY A 145 4.73 4.16 14.79
CA GLY A 145 5.37 5.46 14.99
C GLY A 145 5.92 5.64 16.39
N LEU A 146 5.70 6.82 16.96
CA LEU A 146 6.25 7.19 18.26
C LEU A 146 5.65 6.40 19.44
N ASP A 147 4.53 5.70 19.23
CA ASP A 147 3.92 4.86 20.27
C ASP A 147 4.69 3.53 20.46
N VAL A 148 5.63 3.21 19.56
CA VAL A 148 6.42 1.97 19.65
C VAL A 148 7.42 2.05 20.79
N ASN A 149 7.10 1.38 21.89
CA ASN A 149 8.07 1.04 22.93
C ASN A 149 8.88 -0.18 22.48
N ARG A 150 10.21 -0.06 22.43
CA ARG A 150 11.05 -1.14 21.92
C ARG A 150 11.09 -2.34 22.84
N THR A 151 10.80 -3.51 22.27
CA THR A 151 11.27 -4.82 22.73
C THR A 151 11.82 -5.57 21.50
N GLY A 152 13.09 -6.01 21.54
CA GLY A 152 13.68 -6.87 20.49
C GLY A 152 14.49 -6.20 19.35
N ASN A 153 14.65 -6.93 18.23
CA ASN A 153 15.59 -6.65 17.12
C ASN A 153 15.08 -5.61 16.11
N ALA A 154 14.81 -4.38 16.55
CA ALA A 154 14.33 -3.32 15.68
C ALA A 154 15.43 -2.79 14.72
N ILE A 155 15.14 -2.76 13.42
CA ILE A 155 16.04 -2.29 12.35
C ILE A 155 16.34 -0.77 12.43
N THR A 156 15.43 0.02 12.99
CA THR A 156 15.51 1.51 13.06
C THR A 156 15.52 1.99 14.50
N SER A 157 16.50 2.82 14.89
CA SER A 157 16.63 3.37 16.27
C SER A 157 15.42 4.22 16.69
N LEU A 158 15.13 4.32 18.00
CA LEU A 158 14.07 5.21 18.50
C LEU A 158 14.31 6.66 18.06
N ALA A 159 15.53 7.16 18.23
CA ALA A 159 15.91 8.51 17.77
C ALA A 159 15.74 8.70 16.24
N GLN A 160 15.99 7.66 15.44
CA GLN A 160 15.74 7.73 13.99
C GLN A 160 14.24 7.73 13.69
N MET A 161 13.44 6.92 14.39
CA MET A 161 12.00 6.89 14.25
C MET A 161 11.38 8.23 14.64
N GLU A 162 11.77 8.78 15.79
CA GLU A 162 11.41 10.11 16.26
C GLU A 162 11.69 11.17 15.19
N LYS A 163 12.93 11.19 14.67
CA LYS A 163 13.30 12.10 13.58
C LYS A 163 12.44 11.92 12.34
N ILE A 164 12.13 10.69 11.93
CA ILE A 164 11.31 10.43 10.73
C ILE A 164 9.90 10.95 10.96
N TYR A 165 9.21 10.51 12.02
CA TYR A 165 7.81 10.85 12.25
C TYR A 165 7.61 12.33 12.56
N ASN A 166 8.47 12.96 13.38
CA ASN A 166 8.40 14.41 13.61
C ASN A 166 8.62 15.21 12.32
N ASN A 167 9.47 14.73 11.40
CA ASN A 167 9.64 15.39 10.10
C ASN A 167 8.45 15.15 9.16
N GLN A 168 7.79 14.00 9.23
CA GLN A 168 6.60 13.70 8.43
C GLN A 168 5.41 14.52 8.91
N ALA A 169 5.18 14.59 10.23
CA ALA A 169 4.11 15.38 10.86
C ALA A 169 4.05 16.81 10.31
N LYS A 170 5.20 17.48 10.22
CA LYS A 170 5.32 18.85 9.71
C LYS A 170 4.86 19.00 8.25
N ARG A 171 5.00 17.95 7.44
CA ARG A 171 4.75 17.98 5.99
C ARG A 171 3.34 17.58 5.60
N ILE A 172 2.62 16.88 6.46
CA ILE A 172 1.28 16.37 6.16
C ILE A 172 0.32 17.56 6.15
N ASP A 173 -0.41 17.71 5.05
CA ASP A 173 -1.49 18.68 4.93
C ASP A 173 -2.84 18.03 5.23
N TYR A 174 -3.02 16.77 4.81
CA TYR A 174 -4.17 15.96 5.17
C TYR A 174 -3.77 14.51 5.45
N MET A 175 -4.40 13.92 6.45
CA MET A 175 -4.33 12.48 6.72
C MET A 175 -5.74 11.91 6.81
N ILE A 176 -5.97 10.69 6.35
CA ILE A 176 -7.29 10.06 6.45
C ILE A 176 -7.30 8.95 7.49
N ALA A 177 -8.43 8.81 8.18
CA ALA A 177 -8.69 7.78 9.15
C ALA A 177 -10.07 7.13 8.90
N PRO A 178 -10.20 5.80 9.05
CA PRO A 178 -11.47 5.10 8.88
C PRO A 178 -12.41 5.23 10.09
N SER A 179 -11.91 5.69 11.22
CA SER A 179 -12.68 5.80 12.47
C SER A 179 -12.01 6.78 13.43
N GLU A 180 -12.75 7.28 14.42
CA GLU A 180 -12.21 8.12 15.49
C GLU A 180 -11.11 7.41 16.29
N PHE A 181 -11.26 6.10 16.54
CA PHE A 181 -10.21 5.28 17.12
C PHE A 181 -8.91 5.39 16.31
N THR A 182 -8.98 5.25 14.98
CA THR A 182 -7.79 5.34 14.14
C THR A 182 -7.22 6.75 14.12
N LYS A 183 -8.08 7.77 14.07
CA LYS A 183 -7.67 9.18 14.13
C LYS A 183 -6.84 9.45 15.39
N GLU A 184 -7.34 9.04 16.55
CA GLU A 184 -6.63 9.16 17.83
C GLU A 184 -5.24 8.50 17.79
N LYS A 185 -5.15 7.26 17.28
CA LYS A 185 -3.86 6.54 17.20
C LYS A 185 -2.90 7.15 16.20
N LEU A 186 -3.39 7.71 15.09
CA LEU A 186 -2.54 8.39 14.11
C LEU A 186 -2.01 9.72 14.65
N ILE A 187 -2.84 10.49 15.37
CA ILE A 187 -2.42 11.74 16.04
C ILE A 187 -1.28 11.46 17.02
N SER A 188 -1.42 10.42 17.86
CA SER A 188 -0.37 10.00 18.80
C SER A 188 0.89 9.52 18.08
N ALA A 189 0.76 8.53 17.19
CA ALA A 189 1.89 7.89 16.54
C ALA A 189 2.73 8.82 15.66
N PHE A 190 2.11 9.85 15.08
CA PHE A 190 2.79 10.86 14.27
C PHE A 190 3.13 12.13 15.06
N ASN A 191 2.74 12.22 16.33
CA ASN A 191 2.95 13.38 17.17
C ASN A 191 2.43 14.67 16.53
N LEU A 192 1.20 14.60 16.00
CA LEU A 192 0.58 15.73 15.28
C LEU A 192 0.26 16.90 16.22
N SER A 193 0.03 16.63 17.50
CA SER A 193 -0.22 17.67 18.51
C SER A 193 0.98 18.57 18.77
N GLU A 194 2.20 18.03 18.72
CA GLU A 194 3.43 18.82 18.87
C GLU A 194 3.61 19.87 17.76
N VAL A 195 2.94 19.66 16.61
CA VAL A 195 2.98 20.58 15.47
C VAL A 195 1.63 21.24 15.18
N HIS A 196 0.66 21.14 16.12
CA HIS A 196 -0.69 21.71 16.02
C HIS A 196 -1.43 21.33 14.73
N LYS A 197 -1.40 20.04 14.36
CA LYS A 197 -2.00 19.52 13.12
C LYS A 197 -3.02 18.40 13.37
N GLU A 198 -3.66 18.34 14.52
CA GLU A 198 -4.68 17.34 14.84
C GLU A 198 -5.87 17.39 13.86
N ASP A 199 -6.25 18.60 13.45
CA ASP A 199 -7.37 18.84 12.53
C ASP A 199 -7.08 18.41 11.09
N CYS A 200 -5.81 18.12 10.75
CA CYS A 200 -5.46 17.59 9.42
C CYS A 200 -5.92 16.14 9.24
N VAL A 201 -6.26 15.44 10.33
CA VAL A 201 -6.73 14.05 10.29
C VAL A 201 -8.25 14.01 10.10
N LEU A 202 -8.67 13.59 8.91
CA LEU A 202 -10.05 13.48 8.47
C LEU A 202 -10.59 12.08 8.74
N THR A 203 -11.66 11.98 9.53
CA THR A 203 -12.36 10.71 9.75
C THR A 203 -13.40 10.51 8.65
N CYS A 204 -12.98 9.88 7.54
CA CYS A 204 -13.80 9.78 6.32
C CYS A 204 -13.87 8.36 5.74
N GLY A 205 -13.46 7.33 6.48
CA GLY A 205 -13.31 6.00 5.91
C GLY A 205 -11.98 5.83 5.15
N TYR A 206 -11.72 4.62 4.66
CA TYR A 206 -10.64 4.36 3.72
C TYR A 206 -11.21 4.18 2.31
N PRO A 207 -10.78 4.97 1.31
CA PRO A 207 -11.26 4.86 -0.07
C PRO A 207 -11.14 3.45 -0.66
N ARG A 208 -10.12 2.67 -0.26
CA ARG A 208 -9.96 1.29 -0.73
C ARG A 208 -11.08 0.33 -0.27
N ASN A 209 -11.86 0.73 0.73
CA ASN A 209 -12.96 -0.05 1.28
C ASN A 209 -14.31 0.33 0.64
N ASP A 210 -14.39 1.40 -0.16
CA ASP A 210 -15.63 1.82 -0.84
C ASP A 210 -16.20 0.70 -1.73
N ILE A 211 -15.31 -0.10 -2.34
CA ILE A 211 -15.69 -1.26 -3.15
C ILE A 211 -16.43 -2.33 -2.34
N LEU A 212 -16.16 -2.44 -1.03
CA LEU A 212 -16.82 -3.39 -0.13
C LEU A 212 -18.26 -3.01 0.15
N TYR A 213 -18.65 -1.75 -0.10
CA TYR A 213 -20.04 -1.30 0.03
C TYR A 213 -20.76 -1.26 -1.32
N THR A 214 -20.05 -0.85 -2.37
CA THR A 214 -20.63 -0.67 -3.70
C THR A 214 -20.78 -1.97 -4.47
N HIS A 215 -19.96 -2.98 -4.19
CA HIS A 215 -19.95 -4.25 -4.92
C HIS A 215 -20.24 -5.51 -4.07
N CYS A 216 -20.54 -5.39 -2.78
CA CYS A 216 -20.82 -6.56 -1.92
C CYS A 216 -22.02 -7.40 -2.39
N ASN A 217 -23.00 -6.78 -3.04
CA ASN A 217 -24.18 -7.46 -3.58
C ASN A 217 -24.18 -7.49 -5.12
N ASN A 218 -23.05 -7.21 -5.77
CA ASN A 218 -22.94 -7.20 -7.23
C ASN A 218 -22.44 -8.57 -7.72
N GLU A 219 -23.39 -9.48 -7.97
CA GLU A 219 -23.10 -10.86 -8.38
C GLU A 219 -22.24 -10.94 -9.64
N GLU A 220 -22.53 -10.13 -10.67
CA GLU A 220 -21.76 -10.11 -11.91
C GLU A 220 -20.29 -9.72 -11.68
N TYR A 221 -20.06 -8.73 -10.81
CA TYR A 221 -18.71 -8.29 -10.45
C TYR A 221 -17.97 -9.38 -9.66
N ILE A 222 -18.64 -9.98 -8.68
CA ILE A 222 -18.11 -11.09 -7.86
C ILE A 222 -17.75 -12.29 -8.75
N GLU A 223 -18.61 -12.66 -9.71
CA GLU A 223 -18.33 -13.74 -10.65
C GLU A 223 -17.10 -13.45 -11.52
N LYS A 224 -16.95 -12.23 -12.05
CA LYS A 224 -15.76 -11.82 -12.80
C LYS A 224 -14.49 -11.93 -11.97
N ILE A 225 -14.54 -11.57 -10.69
CA ILE A 225 -13.39 -11.73 -9.77
C ILE A 225 -13.10 -13.22 -9.55
N LYS A 226 -14.12 -14.04 -9.30
CA LYS A 226 -13.93 -15.50 -9.15
C LYS A 226 -13.28 -16.11 -10.40
N GLU A 227 -13.76 -15.76 -11.59
CA GLU A 227 -13.18 -16.20 -12.86
C GLU A 227 -11.72 -15.75 -13.01
N LYS A 228 -11.42 -14.47 -12.75
CA LYS A 228 -10.06 -13.89 -12.81
C LYS A 228 -9.06 -14.65 -11.93
N TYR A 229 -9.50 -15.16 -10.77
CA TYR A 229 -8.65 -15.90 -9.83
C TYR A 229 -8.84 -17.42 -9.89
N ASN A 230 -9.53 -17.93 -10.92
CA ASN A 230 -9.80 -19.37 -11.11
C ASN A 230 -10.50 -20.03 -9.89
N VAL A 231 -11.39 -19.29 -9.24
CA VAL A 231 -12.25 -19.80 -8.16
C VAL A 231 -13.46 -20.51 -8.77
N PRO A 232 -13.71 -21.79 -8.43
CA PRO A 232 -14.87 -22.51 -8.93
C PRO A 232 -16.20 -21.87 -8.49
N LYS A 233 -17.18 -21.79 -9.40
CA LYS A 233 -18.47 -21.11 -9.15
C LYS A 233 -19.30 -21.81 -8.07
N ASP A 234 -19.18 -23.12 -7.95
CA ASP A 234 -19.90 -23.98 -6.99
C ASP A 234 -19.26 -24.02 -5.60
N LYS A 235 -18.11 -23.35 -5.41
CA LYS A 235 -17.38 -23.36 -4.13
C LYS A 235 -17.54 -22.06 -3.36
N LYS A 236 -17.66 -22.22 -2.04
CA LYS A 236 -17.46 -21.15 -1.07
C LYS A 236 -15.97 -20.86 -0.90
N VAL A 237 -15.62 -19.73 -0.35
CA VAL A 237 -14.25 -19.21 -0.34
C VAL A 237 -13.83 -18.85 1.07
N ILE A 238 -12.74 -19.47 1.53
CA ILE A 238 -12.02 -19.08 2.74
C ILE A 238 -10.78 -18.30 2.29
N MET A 239 -10.63 -17.04 2.70
CA MET A 239 -9.35 -16.37 2.57
C MET A 239 -8.51 -16.56 3.81
N TYR A 240 -7.32 -17.11 3.64
CA TYR A 240 -6.32 -17.24 4.68
C TYR A 240 -5.18 -16.24 4.47
N ALA A 241 -5.09 -15.25 5.36
CA ALA A 241 -4.15 -14.13 5.28
C ALA A 241 -3.35 -13.97 6.58
N PRO A 242 -2.35 -14.83 6.85
CA PRO A 242 -1.54 -14.74 8.05
C PRO A 242 -0.55 -13.58 8.02
N THR A 243 -0.26 -13.04 9.19
CA THR A 243 0.86 -12.11 9.34
C THR A 243 2.21 -12.81 9.36
N PHE A 244 3.24 -12.00 9.15
CA PHE A 244 4.63 -12.39 9.24
C PHE A 244 5.11 -12.56 10.70
N ARG A 245 5.93 -13.60 10.95
CA ARG A 245 6.50 -13.95 12.26
C ARG A 245 8.04 -13.86 12.24
N ASP A 246 8.60 -12.90 12.98
CA ASP A 246 10.05 -12.65 13.07
C ASP A 246 10.85 -13.84 13.64
N ASN A 247 10.23 -14.66 14.50
CA ASN A 247 10.91 -15.70 15.28
C ASN A 247 11.34 -16.94 14.47
N LYS A 248 11.23 -16.91 13.13
CA LYS A 248 11.50 -18.07 12.24
C LYS A 248 12.38 -17.68 11.04
N HIS A 249 13.37 -16.82 11.27
CA HIS A 249 14.39 -16.47 10.28
C HIS A 249 15.44 -17.60 10.17
N ASP A 250 15.54 -18.22 9.00
CA ASP A 250 16.66 -19.09 8.65
C ASP A 250 17.75 -18.23 7.99
N VAL A 251 18.97 -18.27 8.53
CA VAL A 251 20.11 -17.43 8.08
C VAL A 251 20.50 -17.71 6.63
N VAL A 252 20.16 -18.88 6.09
CA VAL A 252 20.50 -19.31 4.72
C VAL A 252 19.29 -19.17 3.78
N LYS A 253 18.07 -19.45 4.26
CA LYS A 253 16.86 -19.53 3.42
C LYS A 253 15.90 -18.34 3.54
N GLY A 254 16.16 -17.40 4.46
CA GLY A 254 15.28 -16.28 4.74
C GLY A 254 14.07 -16.71 5.58
N PHE A 255 12.94 -16.04 5.39
CA PHE A 255 11.75 -16.29 6.21
C PHE A 255 10.84 -17.32 5.56
N ARG A 256 10.54 -18.40 6.29
CA ARG A 256 9.65 -19.48 5.83
C ARG A 256 8.20 -19.17 6.17
N ALA A 257 7.29 -19.45 5.24
CA ALA A 257 5.88 -19.57 5.57
C ALA A 257 5.68 -20.74 6.55
N ASN A 258 5.09 -20.45 7.70
CA ASN A 258 4.50 -21.49 8.55
C ASN A 258 3.06 -21.06 8.80
N THR A 259 2.15 -21.71 8.10
CA THR A 259 0.72 -21.44 8.16
C THR A 259 0.13 -21.75 9.52
N GLY A 260 0.73 -22.65 10.31
CA GLY A 260 0.05 -23.22 11.49
C GLY A 260 -1.24 -23.99 11.14
N PHE A 261 -1.55 -24.14 9.85
CA PHE A 261 -2.70 -24.85 9.31
C PHE A 261 -2.23 -26.02 8.45
N ASP A 262 -2.86 -27.16 8.67
CA ASP A 262 -2.70 -28.35 7.85
C ASP A 262 -3.73 -28.32 6.71
N PHE A 263 -3.27 -28.05 5.49
CA PHE A 263 -4.14 -28.01 4.31
C PHE A 263 -4.74 -29.37 3.96
N ASN A 264 -4.13 -30.50 4.37
CA ASN A 264 -4.76 -31.82 4.20
C ASN A 264 -5.99 -31.95 5.11
N VAL A 265 -5.86 -31.54 6.37
CA VAL A 265 -7.00 -31.53 7.30
C VAL A 265 -8.10 -30.63 6.78
N MET A 266 -7.74 -29.43 6.29
CA MET A 266 -8.74 -28.52 5.71
C MET A 266 -9.43 -29.13 4.49
N LYS A 267 -8.67 -29.72 3.55
CA LYS A 267 -9.22 -30.34 2.33
C LYS A 267 -10.22 -31.46 2.65
N ASN A 268 -9.97 -32.21 3.72
CA ASN A 268 -10.83 -33.32 4.14
C ASN A 268 -12.15 -32.85 4.77
N HIS A 269 -12.15 -31.72 5.49
CA HIS A 269 -13.32 -31.22 6.22
C HIS A 269 -14.11 -30.14 5.46
N PHE A 270 -13.47 -29.35 4.60
CA PHE A 270 -14.07 -28.22 3.90
C PHE A 270 -14.24 -28.49 2.40
N LYS A 271 -14.90 -29.59 2.05
CA LYS A 271 -15.06 -30.05 0.65
C LYS A 271 -15.83 -29.07 -0.24
N ASP A 272 -16.70 -28.24 0.35
CA ASP A 272 -17.50 -27.23 -0.35
C ASP A 272 -16.78 -25.88 -0.47
N TYR A 273 -15.54 -25.79 0.03
CA TYR A 273 -14.75 -24.57 0.01
C TYR A 273 -13.50 -24.71 -0.85
N VAL A 274 -12.99 -23.55 -1.27
CA VAL A 274 -11.61 -23.35 -1.68
C VAL A 274 -10.93 -22.35 -0.74
N VAL A 275 -9.60 -22.42 -0.66
CA VAL A 275 -8.80 -21.53 0.18
C VAL A 275 -7.98 -20.59 -0.69
N LEU A 276 -8.19 -19.29 -0.53
CA LEU A 276 -7.30 -18.27 -1.07
C LEU A 276 -6.16 -18.04 -0.07
N TYR A 277 -4.96 -18.50 -0.39
CA TYR A 277 -3.79 -18.30 0.45
C TYR A 277 -3.05 -17.01 0.07
N ARG A 278 -2.98 -16.06 1.01
CA ARG A 278 -2.28 -14.78 0.82
C ARG A 278 -1.12 -14.67 1.81
N SER A 279 0.07 -15.07 1.37
CA SER A 279 1.30 -14.94 2.13
C SER A 279 1.69 -13.47 2.33
N HIS A 280 2.36 -13.18 3.45
CA HIS A 280 2.94 -11.86 3.67
C HIS A 280 4.12 -11.62 2.71
N TYR A 281 4.26 -10.40 2.17
CA TYR A 281 5.31 -10.06 1.19
C TYR A 281 6.76 -10.14 1.72
N PHE A 282 6.95 -10.35 3.03
CA PHE A 282 8.28 -10.56 3.65
C PHE A 282 8.71 -12.02 3.64
N ILE A 283 7.79 -12.94 3.35
CA ILE A 283 8.09 -14.36 3.21
C ILE A 283 8.77 -14.55 1.85
N THR A 284 10.04 -14.98 1.90
CA THR A 284 10.87 -15.19 0.71
C THR A 284 10.77 -16.61 0.17
N GLU A 285 10.50 -17.58 1.05
CA GLU A 285 10.28 -18.98 0.67
C GLU A 285 8.76 -19.23 0.58
N LYS A 286 8.24 -19.27 -0.65
CA LYS A 286 6.83 -19.60 -0.90
C LYS A 286 6.57 -21.07 -0.57
N LEU A 287 5.38 -21.37 -0.05
CA LEU A 287 4.93 -22.74 0.12
C LEU A 287 4.76 -23.40 -1.24
N ASN A 288 5.18 -24.65 -1.35
CA ASN A 288 4.78 -25.47 -2.48
C ASN A 288 3.34 -25.92 -2.26
N LEU A 289 2.41 -25.36 -3.04
CA LEU A 289 0.97 -25.64 -2.93
C LEU A 289 0.48 -26.58 -4.04
N ASN A 290 1.39 -27.15 -4.84
CA ASN A 290 1.02 -27.98 -6.00
C ASN A 290 0.18 -29.21 -5.62
N GLU A 291 0.44 -29.81 -4.46
CA GLU A 291 -0.33 -30.96 -3.93
C GLU A 291 -1.78 -30.60 -3.55
N TYR A 292 -2.06 -29.30 -3.38
CA TYR A 292 -3.38 -28.77 -3.06
C TYR A 292 -4.07 -28.08 -4.24
N LYS A 293 -3.56 -28.26 -5.47
CA LYS A 293 -4.15 -27.64 -6.66
C LYS A 293 -5.65 -27.96 -6.76
N GLY A 294 -6.45 -26.92 -7.03
CA GLY A 294 -7.91 -27.00 -7.06
C GLY A 294 -8.60 -26.84 -5.70
N PHE A 295 -7.84 -26.89 -4.59
CA PHE A 295 -8.34 -26.58 -3.24
C PHE A 295 -7.72 -25.30 -2.69
N VAL A 296 -6.39 -25.15 -2.78
CA VAL A 296 -5.68 -23.92 -2.37
C VAL A 296 -5.22 -23.15 -3.60
N ILE A 297 -5.56 -21.86 -3.64
CA ILE A 297 -5.18 -20.92 -4.71
C ILE A 297 -4.24 -19.89 -4.08
N ASP A 298 -2.99 -19.81 -4.58
CA ASP A 298 -2.03 -18.80 -4.13
C ASP A 298 -2.36 -17.43 -4.74
N VAL A 299 -2.76 -16.50 -3.88
CA VAL A 299 -3.09 -15.11 -4.24
C VAL A 299 -2.10 -14.11 -3.62
N SER A 300 -0.92 -14.56 -3.22
CA SER A 300 0.10 -13.73 -2.55
C SER A 300 0.63 -12.59 -3.45
N ASP A 301 0.65 -12.81 -4.76
CA ASP A 301 1.14 -11.83 -5.74
C ASP A 301 0.06 -10.85 -6.20
N VAL A 302 -1.20 -11.03 -5.76
CA VAL A 302 -2.29 -10.10 -6.09
C VAL A 302 -2.03 -8.76 -5.40
N ASP A 303 -2.00 -7.68 -6.16
CA ASP A 303 -1.64 -6.37 -5.62
C ASP A 303 -2.71 -5.83 -4.65
N ASP A 304 -3.95 -5.78 -5.12
CA ASP A 304 -5.10 -5.33 -4.33
C ASP A 304 -5.77 -6.49 -3.60
N ILE A 305 -6.13 -6.28 -2.34
CA ILE A 305 -6.79 -7.30 -1.52
C ILE A 305 -8.31 -7.13 -1.51
N SER A 306 -8.84 -5.96 -1.88
CA SER A 306 -10.27 -5.66 -1.73
C SER A 306 -11.15 -6.60 -2.57
N ASP A 307 -10.76 -6.93 -3.80
CA ASP A 307 -11.43 -7.94 -4.63
C ASP A 307 -11.52 -9.30 -3.93
N LEU A 308 -10.44 -9.68 -3.22
CA LEU A 308 -10.38 -10.97 -2.53
C LEU A 308 -11.33 -10.99 -1.33
N TYR A 309 -11.52 -9.87 -0.63
CA TYR A 309 -12.53 -9.77 0.42
C TYR A 309 -13.94 -10.01 -0.13
N LEU A 310 -14.29 -9.38 -1.26
CA LEU A 310 -15.63 -9.48 -1.86
C LEU A 310 -16.01 -10.91 -2.25
N ILE A 311 -15.05 -11.72 -2.69
CA ILE A 311 -15.32 -13.11 -3.07
C ILE A 311 -15.15 -14.10 -1.91
N SER A 312 -14.77 -13.63 -0.71
CA SER A 312 -14.55 -14.49 0.45
C SER A 312 -15.78 -14.56 1.33
N ASP A 313 -16.19 -15.77 1.69
CA ASP A 313 -17.22 -15.99 2.70
C ASP A 313 -16.64 -15.91 4.12
N ILE A 314 -15.37 -16.31 4.29
CA ILE A 314 -14.69 -16.36 5.59
C ILE A 314 -13.29 -15.80 5.47
N LEU A 315 -12.90 -14.93 6.41
CA LEU A 315 -11.51 -14.53 6.62
C LEU A 315 -10.91 -15.25 7.82
N ILE A 316 -9.82 -15.98 7.58
CA ILE A 316 -8.92 -16.48 8.63
C ILE A 316 -7.66 -15.61 8.64
N THR A 317 -7.40 -14.95 9.76
CA THR A 317 -6.21 -14.13 9.97
C THR A 317 -5.77 -14.19 11.44
N ASP A 318 -4.69 -13.50 11.79
CA ASP A 318 -4.21 -13.36 13.17
C ASP A 318 -4.10 -11.87 13.57
N TYR A 319 -2.91 -11.35 13.85
CA TYR A 319 -2.71 -9.97 14.32
C TYR A 319 -2.49 -8.98 13.16
N SER A 320 -3.32 -9.09 12.13
CA SER A 320 -3.29 -8.27 10.93
C SER A 320 -4.25 -7.09 11.04
N SER A 321 -4.02 -5.99 10.33
CA SER A 321 -5.02 -4.92 10.22
C SER A 321 -6.15 -5.26 9.23
N VAL A 322 -6.00 -6.33 8.43
CA VAL A 322 -6.96 -6.70 7.37
C VAL A 322 -8.34 -7.08 7.89
N PHE A 323 -8.47 -7.54 9.15
CA PHE A 323 -9.80 -7.86 9.68
C PHE A 323 -10.66 -6.61 9.88
N PHE A 324 -10.07 -5.44 10.14
CA PHE A 324 -10.81 -4.18 10.20
C PHE A 324 -11.39 -3.79 8.83
N ASP A 325 -10.67 -4.07 7.75
CA ASP A 325 -11.16 -3.82 6.40
C ASP A 325 -12.24 -4.85 6.02
N TYR A 326 -12.02 -6.14 6.30
CA TYR A 326 -12.97 -7.21 5.99
C TYR A 326 -14.28 -7.08 6.77
N ALA A 327 -14.24 -6.63 8.03
CA ALA A 327 -15.43 -6.44 8.87
C ALA A 327 -16.46 -5.45 8.30
N ASN A 328 -16.11 -4.67 7.27
CA ASN A 328 -17.07 -3.83 6.56
C ASN A 328 -18.12 -4.64 5.77
N LEU A 329 -17.86 -5.94 5.50
CA LEU A 329 -18.78 -6.85 4.82
C LEU A 329 -19.82 -7.53 5.74
N LYS A 330 -19.77 -7.26 7.05
CA LYS A 330 -20.59 -7.88 8.12
C LYS A 330 -20.32 -9.39 8.26
#